data_AF-A0AAW3YR93-F1
#
_entry.id   AF-A0AAW3YR93-F1
#
_cell.length_a   1.000
_cell.length_b   1.000
_cell.length_c   1.000
_cell.angle_alpha   90.00
_cell.angle_beta   90.00
_cell.angle_gamma   90.00
#
_symmetry.space_group_name_H-M   'P 1'
#
loop_
_entity.id
_entity.type
_entity.pdbx_description
1 polymer ?
#
loop_
_entity_poly.entity_id
_entity_poly.type
_entity_poly.pdbx_seq_one_letter_code
_entity_poly.pdbx_strand_id
1 'polypeptide(L)'
;SVKALVELAGIPRSTYYDLVKKMNRPDVDADLKAEIKAIYEENEGRYGYRRIRDELTNRGQKVNHKKVQRIMKELGLKCVVRMKKYKSYKGKV
;
A
#
# COMPACT_ATOMS: atom_id res chain seq x y z
N SER A 1 -17.19 19.49 25.19
CA SER A 1 -15.76 19.77 25.44
C SER A 1 -14.95 18.51 25.20
N VAL A 2 -13.74 18.59 24.60
CA VAL A 2 -12.85 17.44 24.34
C VAL A 2 -12.62 16.60 25.60
N LYS A 3 -12.59 17.26 26.78
CA LYS A 3 -12.47 16.59 28.08
C LYS A 3 -13.58 15.56 28.32
N ALA A 4 -14.84 15.94 28.11
CA ALA A 4 -16.00 15.05 28.31
C ALA A 4 -16.04 13.89 27.31
N LEU A 5 -15.59 14.11 26.07
CA LEU A 5 -15.52 13.06 25.05
C LEU A 5 -14.45 12.02 25.37
N VAL A 6 -13.30 12.48 25.86
CA VAL A 6 -12.16 11.61 26.21
C VAL A 6 -12.42 10.84 27.50
N GLU A 7 -13.13 11.43 28.46
CA GLU A 7 -13.66 10.74 29.65
C GLU A 7 -14.68 9.67 29.29
N LEU A 8 -15.64 9.98 28.40
CA LEU A 8 -16.62 9.00 27.90
C LEU A 8 -15.94 7.82 27.17
N ALA A 9 -14.89 8.09 26.40
CA ALA A 9 -14.13 7.08 25.67
C ALA A 9 -13.16 6.27 26.55
N GLY A 10 -12.95 6.64 27.81
CA GLY A 10 -12.02 5.98 28.72
C GLY A 10 -10.54 6.15 28.36
N ILE A 11 -10.19 7.22 27.63
CA ILE A 11 -8.82 7.48 27.16
C ILE A 11 -8.20 8.62 28.00
N PRO A 12 -6.89 8.63 28.30
CA PRO A 12 -6.26 9.80 28.89
C PRO A 12 -6.20 10.99 27.93
N ARG A 13 -6.35 12.21 28.46
CA ARG A 13 -6.27 13.44 27.65
C ARG A 13 -4.95 13.59 26.90
N SER A 14 -3.83 13.20 27.51
CA SER A 14 -2.52 13.19 26.85
C SER A 14 -2.51 12.26 25.64
N THR A 15 -3.01 11.04 25.81
CA THR A 15 -3.13 10.04 24.73
C THR A 15 -3.96 10.56 23.56
N TYR A 16 -5.06 11.27 23.83
CA TYR A 16 -5.86 11.89 22.76
C TYR A 16 -5.02 12.87 21.91
N TYR A 17 -4.31 13.81 22.54
CA TYR A 17 -3.51 14.78 21.79
C TYR A 17 -2.29 14.13 21.11
N ASP A 18 -1.71 13.09 21.69
CA ASP A 18 -0.65 12.31 21.06
C ASP A 18 -1.13 11.59 19.80
N LEU A 19 -2.34 11.02 19.84
CA LEU A 19 -2.98 10.40 18.67
C LEU A 19 -3.27 11.46 17.60
N VAL A 20 -3.88 12.59 17.97
CA VAL A 20 -4.13 13.72 17.04
C VAL A 20 -2.83 14.20 16.39
N LYS A 21 -1.76 14.34 17.17
CA LYS A 21 -0.45 14.73 16.67
C LYS A 21 0.15 13.70 15.71
N LYS A 22 -0.07 12.41 15.93
CA LYS A 22 0.37 11.34 15.02
C LYS A 22 -0.46 11.30 13.73
N MET A 23 -1.78 11.50 13.82
CA MET A 23 -2.68 11.54 12.66
C MET A 23 -2.38 12.72 11.74
N ASN A 24 -2.03 13.87 12.31
CA ASN A 24 -1.72 15.08 11.54
C ASN A 24 -0.30 15.09 10.95
N ARG A 25 0.46 13.99 11.03
CA ARG A 25 1.77 13.92 10.38
C ARG A 25 1.60 13.86 8.87
N PRO A 26 2.32 14.68 8.09
CA PRO A 26 2.29 14.58 6.65
C PRO A 26 2.80 13.21 6.19
N ASP A 27 2.09 12.61 5.24
CA ASP A 27 2.49 11.34 4.65
C ASP A 27 3.65 11.59 3.67
N VAL A 28 4.86 11.21 4.08
CA VAL A 28 6.08 11.34 3.27
C VAL A 28 6.00 10.50 1.97
N ASP A 29 5.14 9.48 1.95
CA ASP A 29 4.98 8.59 0.80
C ASP A 29 3.79 9.00 -0.08
N ALA A 30 3.14 10.15 0.15
CA ALA A 30 1.93 10.57 -0.57
C ALA A 30 2.10 10.57 -2.10
N ASP A 31 3.18 11.19 -2.61
CA ASP A 31 3.44 11.26 -4.04
C ASP A 31 3.69 9.88 -4.65
N LEU A 32 4.49 9.06 -3.95
CA LEU A 32 4.79 7.71 -4.38
C LEU A 32 3.56 6.80 -4.33
N LYS A 33 2.64 7.02 -3.38
CA LYS A 33 1.34 6.34 -3.32
C LYS A 33 0.48 6.67 -4.52
N ALA A 34 0.41 7.95 -4.91
CA ALA A 34 -0.33 8.39 -6.07
C ALA A 34 0.23 7.76 -7.36
N GLU A 35 1.55 7.75 -7.52
CA GLU A 35 2.20 7.19 -8.71
C GLU A 35 2.07 5.66 -8.81
N ILE A 36 2.25 4.95 -7.69
CA ILE A 36 2.01 3.49 -7.64
C ILE A 36 0.56 3.17 -8.02
N LYS A 37 -0.40 3.98 -7.56
CA LYS A 37 -1.82 3.80 -7.89
C LYS A 37 -2.09 4.06 -9.37
N ALA A 38 -1.53 5.12 -9.94
CA ALA A 38 -1.64 5.42 -11.38
C ALA A 38 -1.09 4.27 -12.23
N ILE A 39 0.14 3.80 -11.95
CA ILE A 39 0.73 2.65 -12.66
C ILE A 39 -0.14 1.40 -12.52
N TYR A 40 -0.69 1.16 -11.34
CA TYR A 40 -1.55 0.01 -11.10
C TYR A 40 -2.83 0.06 -11.94
N GLU A 41 -3.49 1.22 -12.01
CA GLU A 41 -4.72 1.44 -12.79
C GLU A 41 -4.47 1.41 -14.30
N GLU A 42 -3.40 2.05 -14.78
CA GLU A 42 -2.95 1.99 -16.18
C GLU A 42 -2.76 0.54 -16.67
N ASN A 43 -2.37 -0.36 -15.77
CA ASN A 43 -2.13 -1.78 -16.06
C ASN A 43 -3.28 -2.70 -15.63
N GLU A 44 -4.48 -2.16 -15.42
CA GLU A 44 -5.70 -2.89 -15.05
C GLU A 44 -5.53 -3.78 -13.80
N GLY A 45 -4.67 -3.37 -12.87
CA GLY A 45 -4.34 -4.11 -11.66
C GLY A 45 -3.58 -5.43 -11.87
N ARG A 46 -3.07 -5.69 -13.07
CA ARG A 46 -2.28 -6.89 -13.40
C ARG A 46 -0.85 -6.82 -12.88
N TYR A 47 -0.39 -5.64 -12.48
CA TYR A 47 0.97 -5.44 -12.04
C TYR A 47 1.07 -5.61 -10.52
N GLY A 48 1.95 -6.52 -10.11
CA GLY A 48 2.39 -6.63 -8.71
C GLY A 48 3.60 -5.75 -8.43
N TYR A 49 4.03 -5.74 -7.16
CA TYR A 49 5.11 -4.85 -6.68
C TYR A 49 6.41 -4.93 -7.49
N ARG A 50 6.76 -6.10 -8.03
CA ARG A 50 7.96 -6.27 -8.87
C ARG A 50 7.86 -5.48 -10.17
N ARG A 51 6.73 -5.62 -10.88
CA ARG A 51 6.49 -4.91 -12.15
C ARG A 51 6.30 -3.42 -11.93
N ILE A 52 5.64 -3.02 -10.85
CA ILE A 52 5.51 -1.60 -10.49
C ILE A 52 6.88 -0.99 -10.19
N ARG A 53 7.78 -1.70 -9.48
CA ARG A 53 9.16 -1.24 -9.28
C ARG A 53 9.88 -1.04 -10.62
N ASP A 54 9.74 -1.98 -11.54
CA ASP A 54 10.36 -1.86 -12.87
C ASP A 54 9.83 -0.66 -13.63
N GLU A 55 8.52 -0.43 -13.59
CA GLU A 55 7.88 0.72 -14.22
C GLU A 55 8.32 2.05 -13.59
N LEU A 56 8.39 2.12 -12.26
CA LEU A 56 8.95 3.28 -11.56
C LEU A 56 10.40 3.53 -11.97
N THR A 57 11.19 2.46 -12.14
CA THR A 57 12.59 2.57 -12.59
C THR A 57 12.66 3.07 -14.04
N ASN A 58 11.75 2.64 -14.91
CA ASN A 58 11.62 3.12 -16.30
C ASN A 58 11.26 4.61 -16.34
N ARG A 59 10.46 5.08 -15.38
CA ARG A 59 10.11 6.51 -15.19
C ARG A 59 11.21 7.32 -14.50
N GLY A 60 12.39 6.72 -14.26
CA GLY A 60 13.55 7.39 -13.65
C GLY A 60 13.55 7.38 -12.12
N GLN A 61 12.57 6.75 -11.48
CA GLN A 61 12.48 6.67 -10.02
C GLN A 61 13.03 5.34 -9.49
N LYS A 62 14.19 5.39 -8.85
CA LYS A 62 14.79 4.22 -8.21
C LYS A 62 14.22 4.04 -6.80
N VAL A 63 13.21 3.19 -6.68
CA VAL A 63 12.59 2.83 -5.39
C VAL A 63 12.88 1.38 -5.04
N ASN A 64 13.22 1.10 -3.79
CA ASN A 64 13.41 -0.27 -3.31
C ASN A 64 12.09 -1.06 -3.39
N HIS A 65 12.14 -2.28 -3.92
CA HIS A 65 10.99 -3.18 -4.03
C HIS A 65 10.25 -3.42 -2.71
N LYS A 66 10.95 -3.41 -1.56
CA LYS A 66 10.33 -3.53 -0.24
C LYS A 66 9.42 -2.35 0.10
N LYS A 67 9.84 -1.14 -0.31
CA LYS A 67 9.06 0.09 -0.10
C LYS A 67 7.80 0.07 -0.96
N VAL A 68 7.93 -0.31 -2.23
CA VAL A 68 6.77 -0.50 -3.14
C VAL A 68 5.81 -1.54 -2.57
N GLN A 69 6.32 -2.68 -2.09
CA GLN A 69 5.49 -3.73 -1.51
C GLN A 69 4.73 -3.27 -0.25
N ARG A 70 5.40 -2.53 0.65
CA ARG A 70 4.74 -1.95 1.83
C ARG A 70 3.61 -1.01 1.41
N ILE A 71 3.89 -0.09 0.48
CA ILE A 71 2.90 0.90 0.03
C ILE A 71 1.70 0.22 -0.65
N MET A 72 1.93 -0.75 -1.53
CA MET A 72 0.83 -1.51 -2.13
C MET A 72 -0.04 -2.19 -1.07
N LYS A 73 0.58 -2.74 0.00
CA LYS A 73 -0.16 -3.36 1.10
C LYS A 73 -0.99 -2.33 1.88
N GLU A 74 -0.44 -1.16 2.17
CA GLU A 74 -1.16 -0.05 2.82
C GLU A 74 -2.35 0.43 1.99
N LEU A 75 -2.19 0.48 0.66
CA LEU A 75 -3.25 0.85 -0.28
C LEU A 75 -4.23 -0.30 -0.60
N GLY A 76 -3.97 -1.52 -0.12
CA GLY A 76 -4.78 -2.69 -0.42
C GLY A 76 -4.68 -3.20 -1.86
N LEU A 77 -3.68 -2.73 -2.63
CA LEU A 77 -3.49 -3.08 -4.04
C LEU A 77 -2.93 -4.50 -4.18
N LYS A 78 -3.62 -5.36 -4.93
CA LYS A 78 -3.20 -6.74 -5.20
C LYS A 78 -3.14 -7.00 -6.70
N CYS A 79 -2.11 -7.71 -7.11
CA CYS A 79 -1.98 -8.17 -8.49
C CYS A 79 -3.11 -9.15 -8.82
N VAL A 80 -3.84 -8.89 -9.91
CA VAL A 80 -4.83 -9.82 -10.46
C VAL A 80 -4.08 -10.96 -11.15
N VAL A 81 -4.09 -12.14 -10.53
CA VAL A 81 -3.45 -13.34 -11.07
C VAL A 81 -4.52 -14.26 -11.64
N ARG A 82 -4.31 -14.75 -12.87
CA ARG A 82 -5.18 -15.75 -13.48
C ARG A 82 -5.05 -17.07 -12.73
N MET A 83 -6.19 -17.63 -12.30
CA MET A 83 -6.22 -18.96 -11.69
C MET A 83 -5.58 -19.99 -12.62
N LYS A 84 -4.64 -20.78 -12.09
CA LYS A 84 -3.98 -21.85 -12.85
C LYS A 84 -5.01 -22.97 -13.11
N LYS A 85 -5.21 -23.32 -14.38
CA LYS A 85 -6.02 -24.50 -14.76
C LYS A 85 -5.25 -25.78 -14.45
N TYR A 86 -5.95 -26.79 -13.94
CA TYR A 86 -5.40 -28.13 -13.73
C TYR A 86 -4.93 -28.74 -15.05
N LYS A 87 -3.81 -29.47 -15.01
CA LYS A 87 -3.28 -30.27 -16.12
C LYS A 87 -2.89 -31.65 -15.58
N SER A 88 -3.52 -32.70 -16.09
CA SER A 88 -3.30 -34.09 -15.66
C SER A 88 -1.96 -34.66 -16.15
N TYR A 89 -1.50 -34.23 -17.32
CA TYR A 89 -0.24 -34.68 -17.90
C TYR A 89 0.96 -34.04 -17.18
N LYS A 90 1.83 -34.88 -16.60
CA LYS A 90 3.04 -34.46 -15.85
C LYS A 90 4.33 -34.50 -16.68
N GLY A 91 4.25 -34.80 -17.98
CA GLY A 91 5.42 -35.08 -18.82
C GLY A 91 5.83 -36.56 -18.78
N LYS A 92 6.58 -37.02 -19.78
CA LYS A 92 7.33 -38.28 -19.71
C LYS A 92 8.65 -37.99 -18.99
N VAL A 93 8.95 -38.79 -17.97
CA VAL A 93 10.24 -38.83 -17.27
C VAL A 93 11.25 -39.53 -18.15
#